data_AF-A0A533UX37-F1
#
_entry.id   AF-A0A533UX37-F1
#
_cell.length_a   1.000
_cell.length_b   1.000
_cell.length_c   1.000
_cell.angle_alpha   90.00
_cell.angle_beta   90.00
_cell.angle_gamma   90.00
#
_symmetry.space_group_name_H-M   'P 1'
#
loop_
_entity.id
_entity.type
_entity.pdbx_description
1 polymer ?
#
loop_
_entity_poly.entity_id
_entity_poly.type
_entity_poly.pdbx_seq_one_letter_code
_entity_poly.pdbx_strand_id
1 'polypeptide(L)' 'MRTIPTIQNKIKIQSNACSGSRNTIWICYRCNLTFNQESIVSLHGDITKHSVRKIEFPKGDLRVVT' A
#
# COMPACT_ATOMS: atom_id res chain seq x y z
N MET A 1 -13.25 -38.72 5.73
CA MET A 1 -13.26 -37.35 5.19
C MET A 1 -12.19 -36.55 5.92
N ARG A 2 -11.19 -35.99 5.23
CA ARG A 2 -10.10 -35.23 5.88
C ARG A 2 -10.46 -33.75 5.85
N THR A 3 -10.72 -33.15 7.00
CA THR A 3 -10.99 -31.71 7.15
C THR A 3 -9.69 -30.93 7.07
N ILE A 4 -9.60 -30.01 6.12
CA ILE A 4 -8.46 -29.09 5.97
C ILE A 4 -8.65 -27.94 6.97
N PRO A 5 -7.69 -27.69 7.89
CA PRO A 5 -7.79 -26.58 8.83
C PRO A 5 -7.68 -25.24 8.09
N THR A 6 -8.60 -24.33 8.37
CA THR A 6 -8.67 -23.00 7.78
C THR A 6 -7.57 -22.12 8.38
N ILE A 7 -6.50 -21.86 7.64
CA ILE A 7 -5.43 -20.95 8.06
C ILE A 7 -5.95 -19.52 7.94
N GLN A 8 -6.41 -18.92 9.03
CA GLN A 8 -6.70 -17.49 9.09
C GLN A 8 -5.38 -16.72 9.21
N ASN A 9 -4.77 -16.37 8.07
CA ASN A 9 -3.63 -15.47 8.05
C ASN A 9 -4.10 -14.05 8.39
N LYS A 10 -4.04 -13.68 9.68
CA LYS A 10 -4.25 -12.30 10.13
C LYS A 10 -3.07 -11.45 9.68
N ILE A 11 -3.13 -10.94 8.46
CA ILE A 11 -2.18 -9.94 7.96
C ILE A 11 -2.41 -8.67 8.78
N LYS A 12 -1.57 -8.47 9.81
CA LYS A 12 -1.51 -7.20 10.56
C LYS A 12 -0.92 -6.15 9.63
N ILE A 13 -1.78 -5.28 9.08
CA ILE A 13 -1.36 -4.06 8.39
C ILE A 13 -0.78 -3.14 9.46
N GLN A 14 0.53 -3.20 9.68
CA GLN A 14 1.24 -2.21 10.49
C GLN A 14 1.45 -0.97 9.64
N SER A 15 0.57 0.02 9.81
CA SER A 15 0.72 1.35 9.26
C SER A 15 1.83 2.10 10.02
N ASN A 16 3.09 1.82 9.69
CA ASN A 16 4.19 2.67 10.12
C ASN A 16 4.12 3.98 9.32
N ALA A 17 3.67 5.04 9.99
CA ALA A 17 3.74 6.40 9.49
C ALA A 17 5.21 6.74 9.18
N CYS A 18 5.54 6.88 7.90
CA CYS A 18 6.90 7.17 7.45
C CYS A 18 6.98 8.63 7.00
N SER A 19 7.79 9.39 7.72
CA SER A 19 8.11 10.79 7.52
C SER A 19 9.12 10.96 6.37
N GLY A 20 8.64 10.95 5.13
CA GLY A 20 9.44 11.24 3.94
C GLY A 20 8.57 11.51 2.71
N SER A 21 8.57 12.76 2.23
CA SER A 21 7.92 13.24 0.98
C SER A 21 6.48 12.72 0.72
N ARG A 22 5.50 13.36 1.37
CA ARG A 22 4.08 12.96 1.52
C ARG A 22 3.19 13.13 0.27
N ASN A 23 3.73 12.97 -0.93
CA ASN A 23 3.00 13.35 -2.15
C ASN A 23 2.68 12.20 -3.08
N THR A 24 3.19 10.99 -2.80
CA THR A 24 2.91 9.84 -3.65
C THR A 24 2.59 8.63 -2.79
N ILE A 25 1.44 8.01 -3.06
CA ILE A 25 1.08 6.70 -2.51
C ILE A 25 0.84 5.74 -3.67
N TRP A 26 1.07 4.46 -3.45
CA TRP A 26 0.77 3.42 -4.42
C TRP A 26 -0.20 2.43 -3.80
N ILE A 27 -1.28 2.09 -4.49
CA ILE A 27 -2.31 1.17 -4.00
C ILE A 27 -2.43 -0.05 -4.91
N CYS A 28 -2.42 -1.22 -4.29
CA CYS A 28 -2.76 -2.48 -4.95
C CYS A 28 -4.16 -2.91 -4.52
N TYR A 29 -5.13 -2.85 -5.44
CA TYR A 29 -6.50 -3.27 -5.16
C TYR A 29 -6.67 -4.80 -5.06
N ARG A 30 -5.78 -5.60 -5.67
CA ARG A 30 -5.86 -7.07 -5.60
C ARG A 30 -5.44 -7.60 -4.23
N CYS A 31 -4.43 -6.99 -3.64
CA CYS A 31 -3.93 -7.34 -2.30
C CYS A 31 -4.50 -6.47 -1.19
N ASN A 32 -5.25 -5.41 -1.55
CA ASN A 32 -5.73 -4.40 -0.63
C ASN A 32 -4.59 -3.79 0.22
N LEU A 33 -3.45 -3.51 -0.42
CA LEU A 33 -2.25 -2.97 0.21
C LEU A 33 -1.96 -1.55 -0.29
N THR A 34 -1.42 -0.72 0.59
CA THR A 34 -0.97 0.63 0.27
C THR A 34 0.52 0.75 0.59
N PHE A 35 1.28 1.34 -0.32
CA PHE A 35 2.72 1.52 -0.25
C PHE A 35 3.05 3.01 -0.33
N ASN A 36 4.12 3.40 0.36
CA ASN A 36 4.66 4.76 0.39
C ASN A 36 6.09 4.84 -0.15
N GLN A 37 6.64 3.72 -0.60
CA GLN A 37 7.98 3.62 -1.17
C GLN A 37 7.93 2.84 -2.48
N GLU A 38 8.56 3.39 -3.50
CA GLU A 38 8.63 2.78 -4.83
C GLU A 38 9.37 1.44 -4.82
N SER A 39 10.41 1.29 -3.99
CA SER A 39 11.16 0.03 -3.85
C SER A 39 10.26 -1.14 -3.43
N ILE A 40 9.32 -0.90 -2.53
CA ILE A 40 8.36 -1.91 -2.06
C ILE A 40 7.33 -2.22 -3.15
N VAL A 41 6.97 -1.23 -3.98
CA VAL A 41 6.06 -1.41 -5.12
C VAL A 41 6.69 -2.29 -6.18
N SER A 42 7.97 -2.07 -6.51
CA SER A 42 8.71 -2.92 -7.44
C SER A 42 8.77 -4.36 -6.93
N LEU A 43 9.20 -4.55 -5.68
CA LEU A 43 9.23 -5.87 -5.04
C LEU A 43 7.85 -6.55 -5.04
N HIS A 44 6.79 -5.80 -4.75
CA HIS A 44 5.42 -6.30 -4.82
C HIS A 44 5.07 -6.79 -6.23
N GLY A 45 5.44 -6.03 -7.28
CA GLY A 45 5.23 -6.40 -8.67
C GLY A 45 5.93 -7.71 -9.05
N ASP A 46 7.20 -7.87 -8.66
CA ASP A 46 8.00 -9.08 -8.92
C ASP A 46 7.40 -10.33 -8.27
N ILE A 47 6.97 -10.22 -7.00
CA ILE A 47 6.43 -11.36 -6.25
C ILE A 47 5.03 -11.72 -6.73
N THR A 48 4.17 -10.72 -6.91
CA THR A 48 2.73 -10.93 -7.05
C THR A 48 2.23 -10.89 -8.49
N LYS A 49 3.11 -10.52 -9.43
CA LYS A 49 2.85 -10.48 -10.88
C LYS A 49 1.64 -9.63 -11.25
N HIS A 50 1.37 -8.56 -10.51
CA HIS A 50 0.32 -7.61 -10.86
C HIS A 50 0.69 -6.18 -10.51
N SER A 51 0.06 -5.25 -11.23
CA SER A 51 0.38 -3.84 -11.18
C SER A 51 -0.21 -3.15 -9.95
N VAL A 52 0.48 -2.11 -9.51
CA VAL A 52 0.07 -1.21 -8.44
C VAL A 52 -0.25 0.15 -9.06
N ARG A 53 -1.27 0.84 -8.55
CA ARG A 53 -1.66 2.17 -9.04
C ARG A 53 -0.95 3.26 -8.25
N LYS A 54 -0.22 4.14 -8.92
CA LYS A 54 0.37 5.36 -8.33
C LYS A 54 -0.69 6.45 -8.20
N ILE A 55 -0.71 7.13 -7.06
CA ILE A 55 -1.57 8.27 -6.75
C ILE A 55 -0.65 9.39 -6.27
N GLU A 56 -0.69 10.52 -6.96
CA GLU A 56 0.08 11.71 -6.62
C GLU A 56 -0.87 12.76 -6.06
N PHE A 57 -0.54 13.28 -4.88
CA PHE A 57 -1.24 14.39 -4.27
C PHE A 57 -0.59 15.70 -4.74
N PRO A 58 -1.36 16.63 -5.33
CA PRO A 58 -0.82 17.92 -5.71
C PRO A 58 -0.26 18.61 -4.45
N LYS A 59 0.90 19.26 -4.57
CA LYS A 59 1.39 20.23 -3.58
C LYS A 59 0.53 21.49 -3.67
N GLY A 60 -0.76 21.36 -3.38
CA GLY A 60 -1.65 22.49 -3.18
C GLY A 60 -1.43 23.00 -1.77
N ASP A 61 -0.92 24.23 -1.67
CA ASP A 61 -0.91 25.06 -0.47
C ASP A 61 -2.15 24.75 0.38
N LEU A 62 -1.97 24.07 1.52
CA LEU A 62 -3.03 23.91 2.50
C LEU A 62 -3.24 25.28 3.15
N ARG A 63 -3.80 26.24 2.40
CA ARG A 63 -4.39 27.43 3.00
C ARG A 63 -5.65 26.95 3.67
N VAL A 64 -5.49 26.60 4.94
CA VAL A 64 -6.60 26.69 5.89
C VAL A 64 -7.03 28.14 5.84
N VAL A 65 -8.11 28.42 5.11
CA VAL A 65 -8.82 29.69 5.22
C VAL A 65 -9.56 29.61 6.56
N THR A 66 -8.89 30.03 7.63
CA THR A 66 -9.53 30.47 8.87
C THR A 66 -10.01 31.89 8.71
#